data_AF-A0A831ZWC3-F1
#
_entry.id   AF-A0A831ZWC3-F1
#
_cell.length_a   1.000
_cell.length_b   1.000
_cell.length_c   1.000
_cell.angle_alpha   90.00
_cell.angle_beta   90.00
_cell.angle_gamma   90.00
#
_symmetry.space_group_name_H-M   'P 1'
#
loop_
_entity.id
_entity.type
_entity.pdbx_description
1 polymer ?
#
loop_
_entity_poly.entity_id
_entity_poly.type
_entity_poly.pdbx_seq_one_letter_code
_entity_poly.pdbx_strand_id
1 'polypeptide(L)'
;MSDMPTSALEELVSLAKDYDAKRRQLDDLAREVSSDALLRHLLALGERATDRFRTAQHVLFQHLFAEASPETEALEAARAMCRTFDEMVLLFHKLVDHAASSS
;
A
#
# COMPACT_ATOMS: atom_id res chain seq x y z
N MET A 1 22.47 -7.93 18.06
CA MET A 1 21.26 -7.92 17.21
C MET A 1 20.11 -8.15 18.17
N SER A 2 19.35 -7.12 18.51
CA SER A 2 18.18 -7.31 19.39
C SER A 2 17.25 -8.30 18.72
N ASP A 3 16.88 -9.36 19.44
CA ASP A 3 15.77 -10.22 19.05
C ASP A 3 14.57 -9.31 18.77
N MET A 4 14.17 -9.21 17.50
CA MET A 4 12.92 -8.53 17.18
C MET A 4 11.82 -9.26 17.95
N PRO A 5 10.98 -8.54 18.72
CA PRO A 5 9.88 -9.17 19.42
C PRO A 5 9.05 -9.93 18.38
N THR A 6 8.71 -11.19 18.66
CA THR A 6 8.06 -12.12 17.74
C THR A 6 6.86 -11.50 17.01
N SER A 7 6.15 -10.58 17.67
CA SER A 7 5.04 -9.80 17.11
C SER A 7 5.43 -8.88 15.94
N ALA A 8 6.61 -8.25 15.98
CA ALA A 8 7.07 -7.38 14.89
C ALA A 8 7.44 -8.20 13.64
N LEU A 9 8.03 -9.39 13.83
CA LEU A 9 8.32 -10.29 12.72
C LEU A 9 7.03 -10.86 12.11
N GLU A 10 6.05 -11.25 12.93
CA GLU A 10 4.73 -11.69 12.48
C GLU A 10 4.02 -10.59 11.66
N GLU A 11 4.12 -9.33 12.10
CA GLU A 11 3.57 -8.19 11.38
C GLU A 11 4.23 -8.00 10.00
N LEU A 12 5.56 -8.07 9.93
CA LEU A 12 6.28 -7.98 8.65
C LEU A 12 5.90 -9.12 7.70
N VAL A 13 5.75 -10.35 8.23
CA VAL A 13 5.28 -11.50 7.43
C VAL A 13 3.86 -11.27 6.93
N SER A 14 2.99 -10.70 7.75
CA SER A 14 1.62 -10.33 7.37
C SER A 14 1.62 -9.32 6.21
N LEU A 15 2.40 -8.24 6.34
CA LEU A 15 2.56 -7.21 5.30
C LEU A 15 3.10 -7.80 3.99
N ALA A 16 4.09 -8.69 4.07
CA ALA A 16 4.64 -9.35 2.88
C ALA A 16 3.61 -10.24 2.16
N LYS A 17 2.74 -10.93 2.90
CA LYS A 17 1.65 -11.71 2.32
C LYS A 17 0.60 -10.83 1.64
N ASP A 18 0.24 -9.71 2.28
CA ASP A 18 -0.68 -8.72 1.71
C ASP A 18 -0.12 -8.12 0.41
N TYR A 19 1.19 -7.81 0.39
CA TYR A 19 1.88 -7.33 -0.80
C TYR A 19 1.78 -8.33 -1.97
N ASP A 20 2.14 -9.59 -1.72
CA ASP A 20 2.11 -10.62 -2.77
C ASP A 20 0.68 -10.89 -3.27
N ALA A 21 -0.31 -10.89 -2.38
CA ALA A 21 -1.72 -11.03 -2.76
C ALA A 21 -2.18 -9.88 -3.67
N LYS A 22 -1.87 -8.63 -3.33
CA LYS A 22 -2.19 -7.46 -4.17
C LYS A 22 -1.48 -7.51 -5.51
N ARG A 23 -0.20 -7.92 -5.54
CA ARG A 23 0.54 -8.09 -6.79
C ARG A 23 -0.17 -9.07 -7.72
N ARG A 24 -0.57 -10.24 -7.22
CA ARG A 24 -1.30 -11.26 -8.00
C ARG A 24 -2.62 -10.72 -8.53
N GLN A 25 -3.38 -9.97 -7.72
CA GLN A 25 -4.63 -9.34 -8.17
C GLN A 25 -4.41 -8.36 -9.33
N LEU A 26 -3.31 -7.58 -9.31
CA LEU A 26 -2.95 -6.69 -10.41
C LEU A 26 -2.52 -7.48 -11.66
N ASP A 27 -1.81 -8.59 -11.49
CA ASP A 27 -1.45 -9.50 -12.59
C ASP A 27 -2.67 -10.15 -13.23
N ASP A 28 -3.66 -10.53 -12.43
CA ASP A 28 -4.95 -11.07 -12.89
C ASP A 28 -5.71 -10.00 -13.68
N LEU A 29 -5.85 -8.81 -13.10
CA LEU A 29 -6.53 -7.69 -13.76
C LEU A 29 -5.90 -7.37 -15.12
N ALA A 30 -4.58 -7.31 -15.21
CA ALA A 30 -3.87 -7.03 -16.45
C ALA A 30 -4.11 -8.08 -17.55
N ARG A 31 -4.47 -9.31 -17.19
CA ARG A 31 -4.82 -10.38 -18.13
C ARG A 31 -6.29 -10.34 -18.58
N GLU A 32 -7.16 -9.78 -17.76
CA GLU A 32 -8.61 -9.81 -17.97
C GLU A 32 -9.14 -8.61 -18.76
N VAL A 33 -8.46 -7.47 -18.71
CA VAL A 33 -8.97 -6.21 -19.29
C VAL A 33 -8.11 -5.71 -20.45
N SER A 34 -8.70 -4.86 -21.30
CA SER A 34 -7.96 -4.21 -22.38
C SER A 34 -6.92 -3.22 -21.84
N SER A 35 -5.91 -2.91 -22.66
CA SER A 35 -4.84 -1.94 -22.32
C SER A 35 -5.38 -0.58 -21.80
N ASP A 36 -6.33 0.03 -22.50
CA ASP A 36 -6.96 1.31 -22.10
C ASP A 36 -7.78 1.18 -20.81
N ALA A 37 -8.48 0.06 -20.62
CA ALA A 37 -9.20 -0.21 -19.38
C ALA A 37 -8.23 -0.41 -18.19
N LEU A 38 -7.12 -1.13 -18.41
CA LEU A 38 -6.08 -1.35 -17.41
C LEU A 38 -5.51 0.00 -16.94
N LEU A 39 -5.16 0.89 -17.87
CA LEU A 39 -4.64 2.22 -17.54
C LEU A 39 -5.62 3.00 -16.65
N ARG A 40 -6.91 3.04 -17.01
CA ARG A 40 -7.94 3.68 -16.18
C ARG A 40 -8.04 3.07 -14.79
N HIS A 41 -7.97 1.74 -14.68
CA HIS A 41 -7.99 1.07 -13.39
C HIS A 41 -6.76 1.41 -12.54
N LEU A 42 -5.57 1.38 -13.12
CA LEU A 42 -4.32 1.69 -12.41
C LEU A 42 -4.32 3.15 -11.89
N LEU A 43 -4.82 4.10 -12.68
CA LEU A 43 -4.96 5.49 -12.26
C LEU A 43 -5.93 5.64 -11.07
N ALA A 44 -7.12 5.04 -11.16
CA ALA A 44 -8.11 5.08 -10.09
C ALA A 44 -7.60 4.39 -8.80
N LEU A 45 -6.87 3.29 -8.92
CA LEU A 45 -6.22 2.63 -7.79
C LEU A 45 -5.13 3.52 -7.19
N GLY A 46 -4.35 4.22 -8.02
CA GLY A 46 -3.29 5.14 -7.59
C GLY A 46 -3.84 6.31 -6.78
N GLU A 47 -4.93 6.93 -7.24
CA GLU A 47 -5.63 8.00 -6.51
C GLU A 47 -6.10 7.49 -5.14
N ARG A 48 -6.80 6.35 -5.10
CA ARG A 48 -7.29 5.75 -3.85
C ARG A 48 -6.18 5.38 -2.87
N ALA A 49 -5.08 4.82 -3.36
CA ALA A 49 -3.93 4.47 -2.52
C ALA A 49 -3.30 5.74 -1.92
N THR A 50 -3.16 6.80 -2.72
CA THR A 50 -2.63 8.10 -2.27
C THR A 50 -3.52 8.73 -1.22
N ASP A 51 -4.84 8.73 -1.41
CA ASP A 51 -5.79 9.30 -0.45
C ASP A 51 -5.75 8.57 0.89
N ARG A 52 -5.75 7.23 0.86
CA ARG A 52 -5.60 6.43 2.08
C ARG A 52 -4.28 6.68 2.78
N PHE A 53 -3.18 6.82 2.05
CA PHE A 53 -1.89 7.16 2.63
C PHE A 53 -1.95 8.51 3.36
N ARG A 54 -2.52 9.54 2.72
CA ARG A 54 -2.68 10.87 3.32
C ARG A 54 -3.57 10.84 4.57
N THR A 55 -4.67 10.09 4.54
CA THR A 55 -5.54 9.91 5.70
C THR A 55 -4.78 9.26 6.86
N ALA A 56 -4.07 8.16 6.59
CA ALA A 56 -3.29 7.46 7.60
C ALA A 56 -2.17 8.35 8.17
N GLN A 57 -1.49 9.10 7.30
CA GLN A 57 -0.49 10.09 7.69
C GLN A 57 -1.09 11.18 8.58
N HIS A 58 -2.29 11.68 8.25
CA HIS A 58 -2.97 12.68 9.07
C HIS A 58 -3.28 12.16 10.47
N VAL A 59 -3.81 10.94 10.57
CA VAL A 59 -4.05 10.28 11.86
C VAL A 59 -2.74 10.18 12.64
N LEU A 60 -1.66 9.66 12.03
CA LEU A 60 -0.37 9.55 12.71
C LEU A 60 0.17 10.89 13.21
N PHE A 61 0.01 11.97 12.44
CA PHE A 61 0.38 13.32 12.89
C PHE A 61 -0.49 13.82 14.04
N GLN A 62 -1.80 13.56 14.01
CA GLN A 62 -2.67 13.88 15.15
C GLN A 62 -2.18 13.19 16.43
N HIS A 63 -1.75 11.92 16.35
CA HIS A 63 -1.16 11.22 17.49
C HIS A 63 0.13 11.87 18.00
N LEU A 64 1.05 12.26 17.10
CA LEU A 64 2.33 12.86 17.48
C LEU A 64 2.20 14.23 18.16
N PHE A 65 1.14 14.98 17.84
CA PHE A 65 0.89 16.31 18.40
C PHE A 65 -0.16 16.30 19.52
N ALA A 66 -0.77 15.16 19.84
CA ALA A 66 -1.75 15.04 20.92
C ALA A 66 -1.10 14.55 22.22
N GLU A 67 -1.42 15.19 23.35
CA GLU A 67 -0.85 14.86 24.67
C GLU A 67 -1.32 13.49 25.21
N ALA A 68 -2.41 12.91 24.69
CA ALA A 68 -2.98 11.65 25.14
C ALA A 68 -3.61 10.86 23.97
N SER A 69 -2.77 10.49 23.00
CA SER A 69 -3.12 9.67 21.84
C SER A 69 -3.25 8.15 22.15
N PRO A 70 -4.31 7.36 21.83
CA PRO A 70 -4.22 5.90 21.96
C PRO A 70 -3.11 5.30 21.06
N GLU A 71 -2.13 4.61 21.66
CA GLU A 71 -1.00 4.00 20.93
C GLU A 71 -1.45 3.03 19.82
N THR A 72 -2.56 2.31 20.04
CA THR A 72 -3.14 1.37 19.07
C THR A 72 -3.55 2.05 17.76
N GLU A 73 -4.17 3.24 17.82
CA GLU A 73 -4.61 3.96 16.63
C GLU A 73 -3.42 4.50 15.83
N ALA A 74 -2.36 4.95 16.50
CA ALA A 74 -1.10 5.34 15.87
C ALA A 74 -0.45 4.16 15.12
N LEU A 75 -0.47 2.97 15.74
CA LEU A 75 0.07 1.75 15.15
C LEU A 75 -0.74 1.31 13.92
N GLU A 76 -2.07 1.35 13.99
CA GLU A 76 -2.94 1.08 12.84
C GLU A 76 -2.73 2.09 11.70
N ALA A 77 -2.55 3.37 12.03
CA ALA A 77 -2.23 4.39 11.05
C ALA A 77 -0.87 4.11 10.37
N ALA A 78 0.16 3.75 11.14
CA ALA A 78 1.46 3.37 10.59
C ALA A 78 1.35 2.14 9.68
N ARG A 79 0.60 1.10 10.10
CA ARG A 79 0.30 -0.08 9.27
C ARG A 79 -0.37 0.30 7.96
N ALA A 80 -1.37 1.16 8.00
CA ALA A 80 -2.08 1.63 6.82
C ALA A 80 -1.16 2.42 5.88
N MET A 81 -0.26 3.25 6.41
CA MET A 81 0.77 3.94 5.62
C MET A 81 1.71 2.95 4.90
N CYS A 82 2.21 1.93 5.59
CA CYS A 82 3.06 0.91 4.96
C CYS A 82 2.32 0.19 3.82
N ARG A 83 1.10 -0.28 4.05
CA ARG A 83 0.31 -1.00 3.03
C ARG A 83 -0.05 -0.14 1.82
N THR A 84 -0.28 1.15 2.02
CA THR A 84 -0.61 2.09 0.93
C THR A 84 0.63 2.51 0.15
N PHE A 85 1.78 2.66 0.82
CA PHE A 85 3.06 2.85 0.15
C PHE A 85 3.40 1.67 -0.78
N ASP A 86 3.29 0.45 -0.26
CA ASP A 86 3.48 -0.77 -1.03
C ASP A 86 2.55 -0.88 -2.24
N GLU A 87 1.28 -0.51 -2.06
CA GLU A 87 0.29 -0.44 -3.15
C GLU A 87 0.69 0.58 -4.22
N MET A 88 1.14 1.78 -3.83
CA MET A 88 1.65 2.78 -4.78
C MET A 88 2.86 2.28 -5.57
N VAL A 89 3.80 1.57 -4.92
CA VAL A 89 4.97 0.98 -5.59
C VAL A 89 4.54 -0.08 -6.62
N LEU A 90 3.61 -0.96 -6.25
CA LEU A 90 3.07 -1.97 -7.18
C LEU A 90 2.40 -1.32 -8.40
N LEU A 91 1.57 -0.31 -8.18
CA LEU A 91 0.88 0.41 -9.25
C LEU A 91 1.87 1.15 -10.17
N PHE A 92 2.92 1.74 -9.59
CA PHE A 92 3.97 2.39 -10.37
C PHE A 92 4.69 1.39 -11.28
N HIS A 93 5.11 0.23 -10.77
CA HIS A 93 5.72 -0.81 -11.58
C HIS A 93 4.79 -1.25 -12.73
N LYS A 94 3.49 -1.42 -12.44
CA LYS A 94 2.51 -1.77 -13.49
C LYS A 94 2.35 -0.70 -14.56
N LEU A 95 2.36 0.57 -14.18
CA LEU A 95 2.33 1.67 -15.15
C LEU A 95 3.59 1.71 -16.01
N VAL A 96 4.77 1.45 -15.43
CA VAL A 96 6.04 1.38 -16.17
C VAL A 96 6.02 0.22 -17.16
N ASP A 97 5.63 -0.97 -16.73
CA ASP A 97 5.52 -2.16 -17.59
C ASP A 97 4.55 -1.90 -18.75
N HIS A 98 3.40 -1.27 -18.45
CA HIS A 98 2.40 -0.92 -19.43
C HIS A 98 2.91 0.07 -20.47
N ALA A 99 3.61 1.12 -20.03
CA ALA A 99 4.22 2.10 -20.92
C ALA A 99 5.27 1.46 -21.85
N ALA A 100 6.10 0.57 -21.32
CA ALA A 100 7.09 -0.17 -22.10
C ALA A 100 6.45 -1.11 -23.14
N SER A 101 5.30 -1.72 -22.82
CA SER A 101 4.56 -2.58 -23.75
C SER A 101 3.79 -1.83 -24.84
N SER A 102 3.59 -0.53 -24.67
CA SER A 102 2.86 0.34 -25.61
C SER A 102 3.80 1.14 -26.54
N SER A 103 5.13 0.93 -26.41
CA SER A 103 6.19 1.55 -27.21
C SER A 103 6.53 0.69 -28.43
#